data_AF-A0A7S2H344-F1
#
_entry.id   AF-A0A7S2H344-F1
#
_cell.length_a   1.000
_cell.length_b   1.000
_cell.length_c   1.000
_cell.angle_alpha   90.00
_cell.angle_beta   90.00
_cell.angle_gamma   90.00
#
_symmetry.space_group_name_H-M   'P 1'
#
loop_
_entity.id
_entity.type
_entity.pdbx_description
1 polymer ?
#
loop_
_entity_poly.entity_id
_entity_poly.type
_entity_poly.pdbx_seq_one_letter_code
_entity_poly.pdbx_strand_id
1 'polypeptide(L)'
;HRRPGPDAGAGAKAPAFEAVLADLDGVEISTYGRTFSDFAGGQASVQPDHASLRDFLVTNSAIALSDLDTELLKIASQNDAFSIDCDAFLKLLRENAVAERDALEQFLTLSSNGESITGEECRSA
;
A
#
# COMPACT_ATOMS: atom_id res chain seq x y z
N HIS A 1 16.22 30.33 -13.59
CA HIS A 1 14.91 29.79 -13.17
C HIS A 1 15.12 28.49 -12.40
N ARG A 2 14.97 28.53 -11.07
CA ARG A 2 15.05 27.35 -10.19
C ARG A 2 13.68 26.69 -10.17
N ARG A 3 13.56 25.41 -10.53
CA ARG A 3 12.34 24.63 -10.31
C ARG A 3 12.16 24.42 -8.80
N PRO A 4 10.97 24.60 -8.22
CA PRO A 4 10.70 24.13 -6.87
C PRO A 4 10.78 22.59 -6.88
N GLY A 5 11.49 22.03 -5.91
CA GLY A 5 11.53 20.58 -5.70
C GLY A 5 10.18 20.06 -5.20
N PRO A 6 9.94 18.75 -5.22
CA PRO A 6 8.75 18.18 -4.61
C PRO A 6 8.79 18.48 -3.11
N ASP A 7 7.84 19.28 -2.65
CA ASP A 7 7.57 19.44 -1.23
C ASP A 7 7.25 18.05 -0.67
N ALA A 8 8.15 17.55 0.17
CA ALA A 8 7.95 16.33 0.92
C ALA A 8 6.62 16.46 1.69
N GLY A 9 5.68 15.57 1.39
CA GLY A 9 4.37 15.52 2.01
C GLY A 9 4.48 15.62 3.52
N ALA A 10 3.62 16.46 4.10
CA ALA A 10 3.52 16.68 5.54
C ALA A 10 3.45 15.33 6.25
N GLY A 11 4.46 15.04 7.08
CA GLY A 11 4.63 13.74 7.73
C GLY A 11 3.39 13.29 8.47
N ALA A 12 2.71 12.29 7.91
CA ALA A 12 1.72 11.52 8.66
C ALA A 12 2.44 10.89 9.86
N LYS A 13 2.05 11.28 11.07
CA LYS A 13 2.57 10.64 12.28
C LYS A 13 2.13 9.18 12.24
N ALA A 14 3.07 8.26 12.36
CA ALA A 14 2.76 6.83 12.40
C ALA A 14 1.69 6.55 13.48
N PRO A 15 0.68 5.72 13.18
CA PRO A 15 -0.34 5.38 14.15
C PRO A 15 0.29 4.68 15.35
N ALA A 16 -0.29 4.88 16.53
CA ALA A 16 0.13 4.15 17.71
C ALA A 16 -0.15 2.65 17.52
N PHE A 17 0.77 1.79 17.95
CA PHE A 17 0.63 0.33 17.78
C PHE A 17 -0.69 -0.20 18.38
N GLU A 18 -1.09 0.29 19.55
CA GLU A 18 -2.37 -0.06 20.18
C GLU A 18 -3.58 0.30 19.30
N ALA A 19 -3.51 1.40 18.55
CA ALA A 19 -4.58 1.78 17.64
C ALA A 19 -4.65 0.83 16.43
N VAL A 20 -3.49 0.37 15.94
CA VAL A 20 -3.41 -0.63 14.87
C VAL A 20 -3.99 -1.97 15.32
N LEU A 21 -3.71 -2.39 16.57
CA LEU A 21 -4.27 -3.63 17.12
C LEU A 21 -5.79 -3.53 17.36
N ALA A 22 -6.28 -2.36 17.73
CA ALA A 22 -7.70 -2.15 18.00
C ALA A 22 -8.54 -2.05 16.71
N ASP A 23 -8.02 -1.39 15.67
CA ASP A 23 -8.73 -1.15 14.40
C ASP A 23 -7.74 -0.91 13.25
N LEU A 24 -7.25 -1.99 12.64
CA LEU A 24 -6.34 -1.91 11.51
C LEU A 24 -6.99 -1.23 10.29
N ASP A 25 -8.24 -1.60 9.96
CA ASP A 25 -8.94 -1.09 8.79
C ASP A 25 -9.20 0.42 8.90
N GLY A 26 -9.65 0.90 10.05
CA GLY A 26 -9.87 2.32 10.29
C GLY A 26 -8.57 3.13 10.24
N VAL A 27 -7.48 2.58 10.79
CA VAL A 27 -6.15 3.20 10.71
C VAL A 27 -5.65 3.26 9.27
N GLU A 28 -5.84 2.20 8.49
CA GLU A 28 -5.44 2.13 7.09
C GLU A 28 -6.20 3.15 6.25
N ILE A 29 -7.53 3.19 6.37
CA ILE A 29 -8.38 4.17 5.68
C ILE A 29 -7.98 5.61 6.06
N SER A 30 -7.74 5.88 7.35
CA SER A 30 -7.37 7.24 7.77
C SER A 30 -5.99 7.67 7.25
N THR A 31 -5.05 6.74 7.12
CA THR A 31 -3.66 7.02 6.70
C THR A 31 -3.56 7.12 5.17
N TYR A 32 -3.98 6.07 4.47
CA TYR A 32 -3.89 6.00 3.03
C TYR A 32 -5.02 6.76 2.34
N GLY A 33 -6.22 6.84 2.93
CA GLY A 33 -7.31 7.66 2.40
C GLY A 33 -6.99 9.16 2.42
N ARG A 34 -6.24 9.63 3.43
CA ARG A 34 -5.69 11.00 3.41
C ARG A 34 -4.70 11.19 2.26
N THR A 35 -3.79 10.24 2.08
CA THR A 35 -2.82 10.28 0.97
C THR A 35 -3.53 10.30 -0.38
N PHE A 36 -4.57 9.47 -0.55
CA PHE A 36 -5.42 9.47 -1.73
C PHE A 36 -6.09 10.83 -1.94
N SER A 37 -6.73 11.38 -0.92
CA SER A 37 -7.36 12.70 -0.98
C SER A 37 -6.38 13.80 -1.37
N ASP A 38 -5.14 13.74 -0.87
CA ASP A 38 -4.10 14.74 -1.13
C ASP A 38 -3.73 14.75 -2.62
N PHE A 39 -3.50 13.57 -3.23
CA PHE A 39 -3.18 13.52 -4.66
C PHE A 39 -4.39 13.59 -5.58
N ALA A 40 -5.58 13.20 -5.12
CA ALA A 40 -6.82 13.31 -5.89
C ALA A 40 -7.36 14.74 -5.94
N GLY A 41 -6.78 15.69 -5.18
CA GLY A 41 -7.22 17.08 -5.18
C GLY A 41 -8.67 17.26 -4.73
N GLY A 42 -9.14 16.39 -3.83
CA GLY A 42 -10.52 16.37 -3.35
C GLY A 42 -11.52 15.69 -4.30
N GLN A 43 -11.07 15.06 -5.39
CA GLN A 43 -11.94 14.22 -6.21
C GLN A 43 -12.20 12.86 -5.53
N ALA A 44 -13.39 12.29 -5.78
CA ALA A 44 -13.77 10.98 -5.24
C ALA A 44 -13.03 9.82 -5.92
N SER A 45 -12.60 10.02 -7.17
CA SER A 45 -11.81 9.05 -7.93
C SER A 45 -10.83 9.75 -8.87
N VAL A 46 -9.82 9.00 -9.32
CA VAL A 46 -8.80 9.45 -10.27
C VAL A 46 -8.70 8.48 -11.45
N GLN A 47 -8.13 8.94 -12.57
CA GLN A 47 -7.90 8.08 -13.73
C GLN A 47 -6.68 7.15 -13.53
N PRO A 48 -6.64 5.97 -14.18
CA PRO A 48 -5.50 5.05 -14.09
C PRO A 48 -4.15 5.66 -14.51
N ASP A 49 -4.15 6.67 -15.36
CA ASP A 49 -2.93 7.36 -15.82
C ASP A 49 -2.49 8.51 -14.88
N HIS A 50 -3.18 8.73 -13.77
CA HIS A 50 -2.89 9.80 -12.83
C HIS A 50 -1.46 9.67 -12.25
N ALA A 51 -0.59 10.63 -12.57
CA ALA A 51 0.84 10.54 -12.30
C ALA A 51 1.18 10.27 -10.82
N SER A 52 0.55 10.98 -9.89
CA SER A 52 0.82 10.82 -8.46
C SER A 52 0.34 9.48 -7.90
N LEU A 53 -0.73 8.91 -8.47
CA LEU A 53 -1.20 7.58 -8.07
C LEU A 53 -0.16 6.53 -8.47
N ARG A 54 0.33 6.62 -9.70
CA ARG A 54 1.34 5.70 -10.26
C ARG A 54 2.65 5.78 -9.50
N ASP A 55 3.12 7.00 -9.23
CA ASP A 55 4.34 7.24 -8.45
C ASP A 55 4.22 6.68 -7.02
N PHE A 56 3.05 6.86 -6.40
CA PHE A 56 2.79 6.32 -5.08
C PHE A 56 2.81 4.79 -5.06
N LEU A 57 2.13 4.13 -6.00
CA LEU A 57 2.05 2.67 -6.07
C LEU A 57 3.42 2.04 -6.33
N VAL A 58 4.20 2.59 -7.26
CA VAL A 58 5.56 2.09 -7.55
C VAL A 58 6.48 2.24 -6.33
N THR A 59 6.28 3.28 -5.54
CA THR A 59 7.12 3.56 -4.36
C THR A 59 6.73 2.74 -3.13
N ASN A 60 5.44 2.47 -2.93
CA ASN A 60 4.91 1.95 -1.66
C ASN A 60 4.20 0.59 -1.78
N SER A 61 4.26 -0.06 -2.94
CA SER A 61 3.70 -1.40 -3.14
C SER A 61 4.73 -2.33 -3.79
N ALA A 62 4.41 -3.62 -3.82
CA ALA A 62 5.17 -4.65 -4.49
C ALA A 62 4.90 -4.72 -6.01
N ILE A 63 4.09 -3.82 -6.56
CA ILE A 63 3.76 -3.79 -7.99
C ILE A 63 5.00 -3.36 -8.78
N ALA A 64 5.50 -4.24 -9.65
CA ALA A 64 6.57 -3.88 -10.57
C ALA A 64 6.09 -2.83 -11.58
N LEU A 65 6.98 -1.92 -11.99
CA LEU A 65 6.65 -0.88 -12.97
C LEU A 65 6.12 -1.45 -14.31
N SER A 66 6.59 -2.64 -14.70
CA SER A 66 6.11 -3.35 -15.90
C SER A 66 4.66 -3.84 -15.78
N ASP A 67 4.20 -4.07 -14.56
CA ASP A 67 2.92 -4.72 -14.27
C ASP A 67 1.87 -3.70 -13.81
N LEU A 68 2.31 -2.48 -13.46
CA LEU A 68 1.49 -1.39 -12.96
C LEU A 68 0.28 -1.08 -13.86
N ASP A 69 0.48 -0.99 -15.18
CA ASP A 69 -0.62 -0.70 -16.12
C ASP A 69 -1.68 -1.80 -16.10
N THR A 70 -1.25 -3.06 -16.02
CA THR A 70 -2.15 -4.22 -15.99
C THR A 70 -2.98 -4.22 -14.72
N GLU A 71 -2.36 -4.00 -13.56
CA GLU A 71 -3.08 -3.97 -12.28
C GLU A 71 -4.04 -2.78 -12.18
N LEU A 72 -3.63 -1.60 -12.65
CA LEU A 72 -4.49 -0.42 -12.70
C LEU A 72 -5.70 -0.61 -13.62
N LEU A 73 -5.52 -1.19 -14.81
CA LEU A 73 -6.62 -1.47 -15.73
C LEU A 73 -7.59 -2.53 -15.16
N LYS A 74 -7.04 -3.58 -14.56
CA LYS A 74 -7.81 -4.65 -13.93
C LYS A 74 -8.71 -4.11 -12.82
N ILE A 75 -8.20 -3.25 -11.95
CA ILE A 75 -9.02 -2.68 -10.88
C ILE A 75 -9.99 -1.61 -11.41
N ALA A 76 -9.59 -0.77 -12.37
CA ALA A 76 -10.47 0.24 -12.96
C ALA A 76 -11.66 -0.38 -13.68
N SER A 77 -11.47 -1.53 -14.35
CA SER A 77 -12.53 -2.26 -15.04
C SER A 77 -13.60 -2.87 -14.12
N GLN A 78 -13.40 -2.83 -12.79
CA GLN A 78 -14.38 -3.33 -11.82
C GLN A 78 -15.54 -2.34 -11.59
N ASN A 79 -15.45 -1.12 -12.12
CA ASN A 79 -16.53 -0.13 -12.09
C ASN A 79 -16.81 0.46 -13.47
N ASP A 80 -18.04 0.95 -13.65
CA ASP A 80 -18.51 1.51 -14.92
C ASP A 80 -17.81 2.83 -15.31
N ALA A 81 -17.21 3.52 -14.33
CA ALA A 81 -16.53 4.78 -14.52
C ALA A 81 -15.09 4.63 -15.03
N PHE A 82 -14.55 3.40 -15.06
CA PHE A 82 -13.15 3.12 -15.39
C PHE A 82 -12.17 4.00 -14.59
N SER A 83 -12.46 4.22 -13.31
CA SER A 83 -11.69 5.11 -12.44
C SER A 83 -11.26 4.40 -11.16
N ILE A 84 -10.31 4.97 -10.44
CA ILE A 84 -9.78 4.45 -9.18
C ILE A 84 -10.31 5.34 -8.05
N ASP A 85 -11.23 4.83 -7.25
CA ASP A 85 -11.64 5.47 -5.99
C ASP A 85 -10.73 5.04 -4.83
N CYS A 86 -10.98 5.57 -3.64
CA CYS A 86 -10.19 5.28 -2.46
C CYS A 86 -10.20 3.79 -2.08
N ASP A 87 -11.34 3.11 -2.24
CA ASP A 87 -11.49 1.69 -1.89
C ASP A 87 -10.71 0.80 -2.87
N ALA A 88 -10.78 1.11 -4.16
CA ALA A 88 -9.99 0.48 -5.21
C ALA A 88 -8.48 0.68 -4.99
N PHE A 89 -8.08 1.89 -4.57
CA PHE A 89 -6.70 2.20 -4.21
C PHE A 89 -6.20 1.39 -3.00
N LEU A 90 -6.97 1.33 -1.92
CA LEU A 90 -6.65 0.51 -0.75
C LEU A 90 -6.55 -0.97 -1.11
N LYS A 91 -7.47 -1.45 -1.95
CA LYS A 91 -7.44 -2.83 -2.45
C LYS A 91 -6.15 -3.14 -3.21
N LEU A 92 -5.68 -2.25 -4.09
CA LEU A 92 -4.39 -2.41 -4.77
C LEU A 92 -3.23 -2.54 -3.79
N LEU A 93 -3.20 -1.69 -2.75
CA LEU A 93 -2.14 -1.74 -1.73
C LEU A 93 -2.18 -3.03 -0.94
N ARG A 94 -3.37 -3.49 -0.52
CA ARG A 94 -3.54 -4.74 0.24
C ARG A 94 -3.13 -5.97 -0.57
N GLU A 95 -3.54 -6.04 -1.83
CA GLU A 95 -3.20 -7.15 -2.72
C GLU A 95 -1.71 -7.18 -3.09
N ASN A 96 -1.01 -6.06 -2.94
CA ASN A 96 0.40 -5.91 -3.31
C ASN A 96 1.26 -5.34 -2.17
N ALA A 97 0.93 -5.66 -0.92
CA ALA A 97 1.63 -5.11 0.24
C ALA A 97 3.05 -5.66 0.40
N VAL A 98 3.30 -6.87 -0.14
CA VAL A 98 4.58 -7.57 -0.06
C VAL A 98 4.81 -8.35 -1.35
N ALA A 99 6.05 -8.34 -1.84
CA ALA A 99 6.45 -9.22 -2.93
C ALA A 99 6.50 -10.66 -2.40
N GLU A 100 5.76 -11.57 -3.02
CA GLU A 100 5.70 -12.98 -2.58
C GLU A 100 7.09 -13.61 -2.48
N ARG A 101 8.01 -13.22 -3.37
CA ARG A 101 9.40 -13.65 -3.35
C ARG A 101 10.11 -13.26 -2.05
N ASP A 102 9.92 -12.04 -1.57
CA ASP A 102 10.58 -11.54 -0.36
C ASP A 102 9.99 -12.21 0.89
N ALA A 103 8.68 -12.50 0.89
CA ALA A 103 8.06 -13.28 1.94
C ALA A 103 8.59 -14.73 1.99
N LEU A 104 8.74 -15.37 0.82
CA LEU A 104 9.30 -16.71 0.71
C LEU A 104 10.78 -16.76 1.11
N GLU A 105 11.58 -15.79 0.68
CA GLU A 105 13.00 -15.68 1.06
C GLU A 105 13.14 -15.48 2.57
N GLN A 106 12.32 -14.63 3.19
CA GLN A 106 12.30 -14.50 4.66
C GLN A 106 11.88 -15.79 5.36
N PHE A 107 10.81 -16.44 4.89
CA PHE A 107 10.35 -17.70 5.44
C PHE A 107 11.42 -18.80 5.35
N LEU A 108 12.07 -18.93 4.19
CA LEU A 108 13.17 -19.88 3.99
C LEU A 108 14.37 -19.54 4.86
N THR A 109 14.70 -18.26 5.03
CA THR A 109 15.79 -17.82 5.91
C THR A 109 15.51 -18.22 7.35
N LEU A 110 14.32 -17.92 7.87
CA LEU A 110 13.89 -18.29 9.22
C LEU A 110 13.82 -19.81 9.40
N SER A 111 13.36 -20.55 8.39
CA SER A 111 13.24 -22.01 8.42
C SER A 111 14.60 -22.72 8.26
N SER A 112 15.57 -22.11 7.56
CA SER A 112 16.88 -22.72 7.28
C SER A 112 17.81 -22.76 8.50
N ASN A 113 17.55 -21.92 9.51
CA ASN A 113 18.30 -21.93 10.76
C ASN A 113 17.91 -23.09 11.70
N GLY A 114 16.90 -23.90 11.34
CA GLY A 114 16.51 -25.07 12.12
C GLY A 114 15.91 -24.78 13.51
N GLU A 115 15.72 -23.51 13.86
CA GLU A 115 14.98 -23.10 15.05
C GLU A 115 13.48 -23.31 14.79
N SER A 116 13.00 -24.50 15.16
CA SER A 116 11.58 -24.70 15.37
C SER A 116 11.16 -23.94 16.63
N ILE A 117 10.56 -22.76 16.48
CA ILE A 117 9.86 -22.12 17.59
C ILE A 117 8.71 -23.03 18.00
N THR A 118 8.73 -23.49 19.24
CA THR A 118 7.65 -24.31 19.78
C THR A 118 6.40 -23.46 19.96
N GLY A 119 5.21 -24.06 19.86
CA GLY A 119 3.94 -23.32 20.01
C GLY A 119 3.73 -22.66 21.38
N GLU A 120 4.63 -22.88 22.33
CA GLU A 120 4.67 -22.25 23.66
C GLU A 120 5.47 -20.94 23.63
N GLU A 121 6.51 -20.84 22.82
CA GLU A 121 7.31 -19.62 22.62
C GLU A 121 6.58 -18.58 21.76
N CYS A 122 5.80 -19.01 20.75
CA CYS A 122 4.97 -18.12 19.93
C CYS A 122 3.84 -17.40 20.70
N ARG A 123 3.44 -17.91 21.87
CA ARG A 123 2.36 -17.31 22.69
C ARG A 123 2.87 -16.42 23.82
N SER A 124 4.18 -16.36 24.01
CA SER A 124 4.81 -15.70 25.15
C SER A 124 5.65 -14.47 24.75
N ALA A 125 5.70 -14.16 23.44
CA ALA A 125 6.42 -13.01 22.88
C ALA A 125 5.46 -11.86 22.52
#